data_AF-A0A925RDU6-F1
#
_entry.id   AF-A0A925RDU6-F1
#
_cell.length_a   1.000
_cell.length_b   1.000
_cell.length_c   1.000
_cell.angle_alpha   90.00
_cell.angle_beta   90.00
_cell.angle_gamma   90.00
#
_symmetry.space_group_name_H-M   'P 1'
#
loop_
_entity.id
_entity.type
_entity.pdbx_description
1 polymer ?
#
loop_
_entity_poly.entity_id
_entity_poly.type
_entity_poly.pdbx_seq_one_letter_code
_entity_poly.pdbx_strand_id
1 'polypeptide(L)'
;MIDTLPYLLEYPYGCTEQTLNRFLPAVLTQRTLQKMGVNLADVKKQRTNLDAQQTYRGKYPAHWGEQPGDQTRDRVELPAGFGQGSSTLAKWIQQHIDEDAKLMKGRSKDFNPIFDDVEMNRIIADGVKALTEMQLTDGGWGWFSGYGEHSTPHLTAQVVHGLTVAQQNDVPILPDVIQHGVEWLKGYQTNELTKLREGDKHRENPKYDGRADYRMQADNMDAFVAMVLSEHDANDPAMTDYLYRDRGDLSVYGMSLTGLVLHMQQDAERRDMVIKNVEQFLEQDEENQTAWLRLPEASWWYWYGSDNEAMAVYLKLLVAVRPNDEIASRLVKYLLNNRKHGTYWNSTRDTAMVVESMADYIKATGEDQPDMTVEILIDGEVQKTVKINGENIFSFDNVLLLQGDAVTSGNHKIEVRRTGKGPVYFSAYLTNFTKEDQITAAGLEVKVARKFYRLERDDKQVSVQGDRGQVVSQQVAKYKRIPLEDLRSVTSGDLIEVEMVIDSKNDYEYLLLEDHKPSGFEPDDQRSGYVWEGLRAYRELRDDRVSFFLQDLARGQHSINYRLRAETPGKMSALPATIEGMYSPELVGNSDEFKLRVNDRE
;
A
#
# COMPACT_ATOMS: atom_id res chain seq x y z
N MET A 1 5.45 3.25 6.52
CA MET A 1 5.27 4.43 7.40
C MET A 1 6.19 5.59 7.01
N ILE A 2 7.52 5.45 6.95
CA ILE A 2 8.43 6.58 6.65
C ILE A 2 8.16 7.20 5.27
N ASP A 3 8.01 6.37 4.24
CA ASP A 3 7.83 6.83 2.86
C ASP A 3 6.44 7.41 2.56
N THR A 4 5.48 7.24 3.48
CA THR A 4 4.11 7.73 3.31
C THR A 4 3.95 9.17 3.81
N LEU A 5 4.86 9.64 4.67
CA LEU A 5 4.76 10.97 5.28
C LEU A 5 4.88 12.13 4.29
N PRO A 6 5.80 12.13 3.30
CA PRO A 6 5.90 13.24 2.35
C PRO A 6 4.58 13.53 1.64
N TYR A 7 3.87 12.48 1.20
CA TYR A 7 2.54 12.59 0.57
C TYR A 7 1.53 13.32 1.46
N LEU A 8 1.48 12.97 2.75
CA LEU A 8 0.57 13.61 3.72
C LEU A 8 0.96 15.06 4.04
N LEU A 9 2.27 15.35 4.01
CA LEU A 9 2.83 16.64 4.40
C LEU A 9 2.80 17.71 3.30
N GLU A 10 2.83 17.28 2.03
CA GLU A 10 2.77 18.15 0.85
C GLU A 10 1.35 18.46 0.41
N TYR A 11 0.34 17.79 0.97
CA TYR A 11 -1.05 17.98 0.60
C TYR A 11 -1.49 19.46 0.83
N PRO A 12 -1.90 20.21 -0.21
CA PRO A 12 -1.82 21.68 -0.21
C PRO A 12 -3.03 22.39 0.42
N TYR A 13 -3.79 21.69 1.26
CA TYR A 13 -5.09 22.15 1.73
C TYR A 13 -5.16 22.11 3.27
N GLY A 14 -5.97 22.99 3.86
CA GLY A 14 -6.00 23.26 5.31
C GLY A 14 -7.39 23.12 5.93
N CYS A 15 -8.24 22.20 5.45
CA CYS A 15 -9.45 21.87 6.20
C CYS A 15 -9.11 21.08 7.48
N THR A 16 -10.09 20.89 8.36
CA THR A 16 -9.91 20.20 9.64
C THR A 16 -9.30 18.79 9.46
N GLU A 17 -9.86 17.98 8.55
CA GLU A 17 -9.38 16.62 8.28
C GLU A 17 -7.92 16.60 7.78
N GLN A 18 -7.60 17.45 6.83
CA GLN A 18 -6.25 17.50 6.24
C GLN A 18 -5.21 17.99 7.25
N THR A 19 -5.59 18.95 8.09
CA THR A 19 -4.72 19.43 9.17
C THR A 19 -4.35 18.28 10.09
N LEU A 20 -5.32 17.44 10.49
CA LEU A 20 -5.06 16.27 11.31
C LEU A 20 -4.21 15.21 10.57
N ASN A 21 -4.62 14.82 9.36
CA ASN A 21 -3.95 13.78 8.57
C ASN A 21 -2.50 14.14 8.21
N ARG A 22 -2.15 15.43 8.27
CA ARG A 22 -0.82 15.95 8.01
C ARG A 22 0.16 15.70 9.16
N PHE A 23 -0.24 15.86 10.42
CA PHE A 23 0.69 15.75 11.54
C PHE A 23 0.56 14.44 12.34
N LEU A 24 -0.64 13.85 12.46
CA LEU A 24 -0.82 12.68 13.33
C LEU A 24 0.04 11.48 12.89
N PRO A 25 0.08 11.09 11.59
CA PRO A 25 0.98 10.03 11.13
C PRO A 25 2.46 10.36 11.35
N ALA A 26 2.81 11.65 11.30
CA ALA A 26 4.17 12.13 11.54
C ALA A 26 4.56 11.97 13.02
N VAL A 27 3.67 12.31 13.97
CA VAL A 27 3.83 12.06 15.41
C VAL A 27 4.05 10.57 15.66
N LEU A 28 3.15 9.72 15.13
CA LEU A 28 3.20 8.27 15.33
C LEU A 28 4.50 7.67 14.80
N THR A 29 4.90 8.06 13.61
CA THR A 29 6.15 7.58 13.01
C THR A 29 7.35 8.05 13.81
N GLN A 30 7.42 9.32 14.20
CA GLN A 30 8.56 9.86 14.96
C GLN A 30 8.68 9.18 16.33
N ARG A 31 7.57 9.03 17.05
CA ARG A 31 7.55 8.40 18.37
C ARG A 31 7.87 6.92 18.30
N THR A 32 7.43 6.21 17.27
CA THR A 32 7.81 4.82 17.03
C THR A 32 9.32 4.71 16.84
N LEU A 33 9.92 5.53 15.96
CA LEU A 33 11.36 5.53 15.71
C LEU A 33 12.19 5.92 16.95
N GLN A 34 11.72 6.91 17.72
CA GLN A 34 12.37 7.33 18.98
C GLN A 34 12.34 6.20 20.02
N LYS A 35 11.20 5.53 20.20
CA LYS A 35 11.06 4.39 21.13
C LYS A 35 11.94 3.21 20.71
N MET A 36 12.09 2.99 19.42
CA MET A 36 13.01 1.99 18.87
C MET A 36 14.50 2.33 19.08
N GLY A 37 14.84 3.54 19.53
CA GLY A 37 16.24 3.95 19.66
C GLY A 37 16.95 4.07 18.30
N VAL A 38 16.20 4.32 17.23
CA VAL A 38 16.72 4.36 15.87
C VAL A 38 17.61 5.56 15.66
N ASN A 39 18.80 5.33 15.09
CA ASN A 39 19.63 6.43 14.61
C ASN A 39 19.06 7.00 13.30
N LEU A 40 18.28 8.08 13.41
CA LEU A 40 17.65 8.76 12.27
C LEU A 40 18.65 9.20 11.19
N ALA A 41 19.89 9.51 11.57
CA ALA A 41 20.94 9.87 10.61
C ALA A 41 21.36 8.69 9.73
N ASP A 42 21.33 7.46 10.27
CA ASP A 42 21.66 6.25 9.51
C ASP A 42 20.50 5.80 8.63
N VAL A 43 19.25 5.96 9.10
CA VAL A 43 18.05 5.78 8.25
C VAL A 43 18.08 6.72 7.07
N LYS A 44 18.40 8.00 7.28
CA LYS A 44 18.51 8.98 6.21
C LYS A 44 19.54 8.56 5.16
N LYS A 45 20.72 8.07 5.59
CA LYS A 45 21.79 7.56 4.70
C LYS A 45 21.37 6.32 3.92
N GLN A 46 20.70 5.37 4.57
CA GLN A 46 20.21 4.16 3.88
C GLN A 46 19.09 4.46 2.90
N ARG A 47 18.18 5.40 3.21
CA ARG A 47 17.14 5.85 2.28
C ARG A 47 17.74 6.51 1.04
N THR A 48 18.81 7.28 1.21
CA THR A 48 19.57 7.82 0.06
C THR A 48 20.20 6.71 -0.79
N ASN A 49 20.47 5.52 -0.24
CA ASN A 49 21.01 4.37 -0.97
C ASN A 49 19.94 3.50 -1.65
N LEU A 50 18.65 3.60 -1.26
CA LEU A 50 17.53 2.93 -1.94
C LEU A 50 17.05 3.73 -3.15
N ASP A 51 17.20 5.06 -3.15
CA ASP A 51 16.80 5.95 -4.25
C ASP A 51 17.97 6.52 -5.08
N ALA A 52 19.22 6.19 -4.76
CA ALA A 52 20.35 6.68 -5.55
C ALA A 52 21.47 5.63 -5.72
N GLN A 53 21.65 5.20 -6.98
CA GLN A 53 22.97 5.36 -7.58
C GLN A 53 23.38 6.84 -7.46
N GLN A 54 23.95 7.26 -6.32
CA GLN A 54 24.88 8.39 -6.22
C GLN A 54 25.42 8.60 -4.79
N THR A 55 26.74 8.51 -4.71
CA THR A 55 27.65 8.77 -3.59
C THR A 55 27.57 10.20 -3.01
N TYR A 56 27.75 10.41 -1.69
CA TYR A 56 28.95 11.04 -1.09
C TYR A 56 28.87 11.30 0.44
N ARG A 57 30.05 11.43 1.08
CA ARG A 57 30.37 11.50 2.52
C ARG A 57 30.34 12.93 3.11
N GLY A 58 30.18 13.01 4.44
CA GLY A 58 30.02 14.24 5.24
C GLY A 58 31.20 15.22 5.31
N LYS A 59 30.82 16.51 5.32
CA LYS A 59 31.44 17.79 5.72
C LYS A 59 30.33 18.86 5.56
N TYR A 60 30.60 20.17 5.72
CA TYR A 60 29.76 21.19 5.06
C TYR A 60 29.42 20.69 3.65
N PRO A 61 28.20 20.91 3.12
CA PRO A 61 27.82 20.37 1.82
C PRO A 61 28.94 20.58 0.81
N ALA A 62 29.41 19.49 0.17
CA ALA A 62 30.65 19.52 -0.61
C ALA A 62 30.63 20.59 -1.73
N HIS A 63 29.42 20.99 -2.16
CA HIS A 63 29.20 22.04 -3.15
C HIS A 63 29.40 23.47 -2.62
N TRP A 64 29.42 23.69 -1.30
CA TRP A 64 29.75 25.01 -0.71
C TRP A 64 31.24 25.34 -0.83
N GLY A 65 32.09 24.36 -1.16
CA GLY A 65 33.53 24.56 -1.33
C GLY A 65 34.28 24.73 -0.01
N GLU A 66 35.48 25.30 -0.07
CA GLU A 66 36.30 25.55 1.12
C GLU A 66 35.81 26.81 1.86
N GLN A 67 35.79 26.73 3.19
CA GLN A 67 35.47 27.86 4.06
C GLN A 67 36.41 29.05 3.79
N PRO A 68 36.00 30.31 4.09
CA PRO A 68 36.87 31.46 3.95
C PRO A 68 38.15 31.31 4.78
N GLY A 69 39.31 31.48 4.13
CA GLY A 69 40.62 31.42 4.78
C GLY A 69 40.88 32.59 5.73
N ASP A 70 40.40 33.78 5.37
CA ASP A 70 40.54 35.00 6.19
C ASP A 70 39.28 35.24 7.02
N GLN A 71 39.33 34.82 8.29
CA GLN A 71 38.22 34.98 9.24
C GLN A 71 38.50 36.08 10.26
N THR A 72 37.46 36.83 10.62
CA THR A 72 37.51 37.80 11.72
C THR A 72 37.71 37.10 13.07
N ARG A 73 38.31 37.79 14.05
CA ARG A 73 38.62 37.21 15.37
C ARG A 73 37.48 37.30 16.39
N ASP A 74 36.31 37.73 15.94
CA ASP A 74 35.11 37.79 16.76
C ASP A 74 34.46 36.41 16.90
N ARG A 75 33.58 36.28 17.89
CA ARG A 75 32.89 35.02 18.18
C ARG A 75 31.41 35.31 18.29
N VAL A 76 30.68 34.92 17.26
CA VAL A 76 29.24 35.08 17.12
C VAL A 76 28.59 33.72 16.97
N GLU A 77 27.30 33.66 17.27
CA GLU A 77 26.50 32.49 16.96
C GLU A 77 26.36 32.35 15.44
N LEU A 78 26.69 31.18 14.92
CA LEU A 78 26.59 30.89 13.50
C LEU A 78 25.12 30.56 13.17
N PRO A 79 24.61 30.97 11.99
CA PRO A 79 23.24 30.68 11.60
C PRO A 79 22.91 29.20 11.59
N ALA A 80 21.62 28.86 11.67
CA ALA A 80 21.10 27.50 11.52
C ALA A 80 21.76 26.43 12.44
N GLY A 81 22.25 26.83 13.61
CA GLY A 81 22.75 25.91 14.62
C GLY A 81 24.16 25.37 14.39
N PHE A 82 24.94 25.96 13.47
CA PHE A 82 26.33 25.54 13.19
C PHE A 82 27.36 25.88 14.30
N GLY A 83 26.90 26.24 15.50
CA GLY A 83 27.72 26.53 16.67
C GLY A 83 28.17 27.98 16.75
N GLN A 84 29.38 28.25 17.23
CA GLN A 84 29.94 29.60 17.33
C GLN A 84 31.21 29.73 16.47
N GLY A 85 31.36 30.86 15.79
CA GLY A 85 32.49 31.13 14.91
C GLY A 85 32.63 32.62 14.59
N SER A 86 33.48 32.94 13.61
CA SER A 86 33.69 34.33 13.18
C SER A 86 32.47 34.90 12.47
N SER A 87 32.28 36.22 12.52
CA SER A 87 31.20 36.84 11.72
C SER A 87 31.43 36.73 10.21
N THR A 88 32.69 36.60 9.76
CA THR A 88 32.99 36.25 8.36
C THR A 88 32.49 34.86 8.00
N LEU A 89 32.69 33.87 8.88
CA LEU A 89 32.15 32.52 8.71
C LEU A 89 30.61 32.53 8.81
N ALA A 90 30.03 33.29 9.74
CA ALA A 90 28.58 33.45 9.89
C ALA A 90 27.94 34.01 8.62
N LYS A 91 28.57 35.01 7.99
CA LYS A 91 28.10 35.61 6.74
C LYS A 91 28.25 34.66 5.56
N TRP A 92 29.36 33.93 5.47
CA TRP A 92 29.56 32.93 4.43
C TRP A 92 28.56 31.78 4.53
N ILE A 93 28.27 31.31 5.76
CA ILE A 93 27.23 30.32 6.05
C ILE A 93 25.85 30.88 5.69
N GLN A 94 25.49 32.09 6.12
CA GLN A 94 24.20 32.69 5.80
C GLN A 94 24.02 32.88 4.29
N GLN A 95 25.08 33.28 3.58
CA GLN A 95 25.03 33.45 2.13
C GLN A 95 24.78 32.13 1.40
N HIS A 96 25.45 31.04 1.80
CA HIS A 96 25.21 29.72 1.19
C HIS A 96 23.86 29.14 1.62
N ILE A 97 23.38 29.43 2.84
CA ILE A 97 22.01 29.13 3.26
C ILE A 97 21.01 29.90 2.41
N ASP A 98 21.26 31.17 2.11
CA ASP A 98 20.36 32.01 1.30
C ASP A 98 20.41 31.62 -0.19
N GLU A 99 21.56 31.19 -0.70
CA GLU A 99 21.75 30.66 -2.04
C GLU A 99 21.12 29.27 -2.18
N ASP A 100 21.30 28.38 -1.20
CA ASP A 100 20.57 27.13 -1.09
C ASP A 100 19.07 27.38 -0.92
N ALA A 101 18.65 28.37 -0.12
CA ALA A 101 17.23 28.74 0.04
C ALA A 101 16.62 29.27 -1.27
N LYS A 102 17.41 29.92 -2.13
CA LYS A 102 17.02 30.30 -3.48
C LYS A 102 16.97 29.09 -4.43
N LEU A 103 17.86 28.12 -4.27
CA LEU A 103 17.81 26.81 -4.93
C LEU A 103 16.64 25.94 -4.42
N MET A 104 16.13 26.21 -3.21
CA MET A 104 15.02 25.52 -2.54
C MET A 104 13.63 26.07 -2.90
N LYS A 105 13.53 27.00 -3.87
CA LYS A 105 12.27 27.21 -4.59
C LYS A 105 12.03 26.03 -5.51
N GLY A 106 11.28 25.06 -5.02
CA GLY A 106 11.17 23.72 -5.60
C GLY A 106 11.98 22.75 -4.74
N ARG A 107 11.35 22.17 -3.72
CA ARG A 107 12.02 21.21 -2.83
C ARG A 107 12.52 20.01 -3.62
N SER A 108 13.68 19.48 -3.22
CA SER A 108 14.18 18.17 -3.66
C SER A 108 13.15 17.08 -3.33
N LYS A 109 13.04 16.07 -4.20
CA LYS A 109 12.19 14.89 -4.01
C LYS A 109 12.51 14.09 -2.74
N ASP A 110 13.63 14.37 -2.06
CA ASP A 110 14.14 13.55 -0.96
C ASP A 110 13.91 14.15 0.45
N PHE A 111 13.27 15.32 0.56
CA PHE A 111 13.04 15.95 1.87
C PHE A 111 11.91 15.26 2.65
N ASN A 112 12.26 14.60 3.75
CA ASN A 112 11.29 14.05 4.71
C ASN A 112 11.55 14.65 6.10
N PRO A 113 10.61 15.42 6.68
CA PRO A 113 10.84 16.12 7.94
C PRO A 113 10.97 15.18 9.13
N ILE A 114 10.70 13.87 8.98
CA ILE A 114 10.97 12.88 10.03
C ILE A 114 12.44 12.83 10.46
N PHE A 115 13.36 13.30 9.61
CA PHE A 115 14.79 13.35 9.89
C PHE A 115 15.25 14.71 10.44
N ASP A 116 14.33 15.62 10.73
CA ASP A 116 14.60 16.93 11.30
C ASP A 116 13.65 17.17 12.48
N ASP A 117 14.15 16.92 13.70
CA ASP A 117 13.35 17.07 14.92
C ASP A 117 12.81 18.49 15.10
N VAL A 118 13.51 19.53 14.62
CA VAL A 118 13.05 20.91 14.73
C VAL A 118 11.85 21.14 13.82
N GLU A 119 11.97 20.76 12.56
CA GLU A 119 10.87 20.88 11.59
C GLU A 119 9.68 19.99 11.98
N MET A 120 9.92 18.78 12.48
CA MET A 120 8.87 17.89 12.94
C MET A 120 8.11 18.46 14.14
N ASN A 121 8.84 18.95 15.15
CA ASN A 121 8.21 19.61 16.30
C ASN A 121 7.42 20.85 15.88
N ARG A 122 7.90 21.61 14.88
CA ARG A 122 7.16 22.75 14.31
C ARG A 122 5.86 22.29 13.65
N ILE A 123 5.90 21.26 12.79
CA ILE A 123 4.70 20.70 12.13
C ILE A 123 3.66 20.24 13.15
N ILE A 124 4.10 19.55 14.21
CA ILE A 124 3.23 19.09 15.30
C ILE A 124 2.60 20.28 16.03
N ALA A 125 3.41 21.25 16.44
CA ALA A 125 2.94 22.43 17.16
C ALA A 125 1.94 23.26 16.33
N ASP A 126 2.24 23.46 15.04
CA ASP A 126 1.36 24.19 14.12
C ASP A 126 0.04 23.44 13.88
N GLY A 127 0.09 22.11 13.73
CA GLY A 127 -1.09 21.27 13.57
C GLY A 127 -2.02 21.28 14.78
N VAL A 128 -1.45 21.12 15.98
CA VAL A 128 -2.22 21.19 17.25
C VAL A 128 -2.84 22.57 17.44
N LYS A 129 -2.05 23.63 17.19
CA LYS A 129 -2.54 25.01 17.26
C LYS A 129 -3.70 25.23 16.30
N ALA A 130 -3.54 24.83 15.04
CA ALA A 130 -4.57 24.98 14.02
C ALA A 130 -5.86 24.24 14.39
N LEU A 131 -5.78 22.98 14.84
CA LEU A 131 -6.97 22.25 15.28
C LEU A 131 -7.65 22.89 16.50
N THR A 132 -6.85 23.43 17.43
CA THR A 132 -7.39 24.16 18.59
C THR A 132 -8.12 25.44 18.15
N GLU A 133 -7.56 26.19 17.21
CA GLU A 133 -8.18 27.40 16.65
C GLU A 133 -9.40 27.08 15.78
N MET A 134 -9.49 25.86 15.24
CA MET A 134 -10.62 25.39 14.45
C MET A 134 -11.81 24.90 15.28
N GLN A 135 -11.65 24.71 16.59
CA GLN A 135 -12.74 24.27 17.46
C GLN A 135 -13.85 25.33 17.51
N LEU A 136 -15.09 24.91 17.26
CA LEU A 136 -16.24 25.81 17.27
C LEU A 136 -16.69 26.09 18.72
N THR A 137 -17.51 27.13 18.90
CA THR A 137 -17.95 27.57 20.23
C THR A 137 -18.80 26.55 20.99
N ASP A 138 -19.36 25.56 20.29
CA ASP A 138 -20.09 24.44 20.89
C ASP A 138 -19.18 23.28 21.32
N GLY A 139 -17.86 23.39 21.09
CA GLY A 139 -16.86 22.39 21.46
C GLY A 139 -16.54 21.37 20.38
N GLY A 140 -17.30 21.32 19.27
CA GLY A 140 -17.06 20.39 18.17
C GLY A 140 -16.24 20.97 17.03
N TRP A 141 -16.09 20.18 15.97
CA TRP A 141 -15.40 20.57 14.73
C TRP A 141 -16.28 20.37 13.49
N GLY A 142 -16.24 21.37 12.61
CA GLY A 142 -16.80 21.34 11.25
C GLY A 142 -15.72 21.10 10.19
N TRP A 143 -16.12 21.16 8.91
CA TRP A 143 -15.19 20.98 7.78
C TRP A 143 -14.12 22.07 7.78
N PHE A 144 -14.53 23.29 8.10
CA PHE A 144 -13.66 24.42 8.37
C PHE A 144 -14.05 25.05 9.70
N SER A 145 -13.38 26.16 10.03
CA SER A 145 -13.75 27.07 11.11
C SER A 145 -14.15 28.42 10.53
N GLY A 146 -15.14 29.08 11.14
CA GLY A 146 -15.54 30.43 10.76
C GLY A 146 -17.03 30.69 10.85
N TYR A 147 -17.44 31.86 10.38
CA TYR A 147 -18.85 32.26 10.41
C TYR A 147 -19.70 31.33 9.52
N GLY A 148 -20.71 30.70 10.13
CA GLY A 148 -21.64 29.80 9.44
C GLY A 148 -21.21 28.33 9.40
N GLU A 149 -20.08 27.98 10.03
CA GLU A 149 -19.68 26.59 10.22
C GLU A 149 -20.40 25.93 11.40
N HIS A 150 -20.58 24.61 11.30
CA HIS A 150 -21.27 23.80 12.31
C HIS A 150 -20.48 22.54 12.60
N SER A 151 -20.53 22.11 13.86
CA SER A 151 -19.89 20.87 14.28
C SER A 151 -20.58 19.66 13.65
N THR A 152 -19.78 18.69 13.20
CA THR A 152 -20.27 17.44 12.61
C THR A 152 -19.75 16.26 13.43
N PRO A 153 -20.53 15.17 13.57
CA PRO A 153 -20.10 14.02 14.37
C PRO A 153 -18.85 13.35 13.81
N HIS A 154 -18.73 13.32 12.48
CA HIS A 154 -17.56 12.76 11.80
C HIS A 154 -16.27 13.47 12.19
N LEU A 155 -16.20 14.77 11.94
CA LEU A 155 -14.97 15.55 12.12
C LEU A 155 -14.66 15.77 13.60
N THR A 156 -15.70 15.93 14.42
CA THR A 156 -15.52 16.00 15.87
C THR A 156 -14.93 14.70 16.41
N ALA A 157 -15.47 13.53 16.03
CA ALA A 157 -14.92 12.24 16.45
C ALA A 157 -13.49 12.05 15.93
N GLN A 158 -13.22 12.40 14.68
CA GLN A 158 -11.88 12.27 14.09
C GLN A 158 -10.83 13.15 14.78
N VAL A 159 -11.16 14.42 15.08
CA VAL A 159 -10.25 15.32 15.79
C VAL A 159 -10.05 14.88 17.23
N VAL A 160 -11.11 14.52 17.96
CA VAL A 160 -11.01 14.03 19.34
C VAL A 160 -10.13 12.78 19.39
N HIS A 161 -10.35 11.81 18.50
CA HIS A 161 -9.52 10.61 18.39
C HIS A 161 -8.06 10.98 18.12
N GLY A 162 -7.80 11.79 17.09
CA GLY A 162 -6.45 12.14 16.68
C GLY A 162 -5.67 12.94 17.73
N LEU A 163 -6.32 13.88 18.43
CA LEU A 163 -5.71 14.59 19.56
C LEU A 163 -5.47 13.68 20.76
N THR A 164 -6.33 12.69 21.00
CA THR A 164 -6.14 11.66 22.04
C THR A 164 -4.92 10.80 21.73
N VAL A 165 -4.81 10.30 20.50
CA VAL A 165 -3.64 9.54 20.04
C VAL A 165 -2.36 10.38 20.11
N ALA A 166 -2.42 11.66 19.75
CA ALA A 166 -1.28 12.57 19.88
C ALA A 166 -0.87 12.78 21.35
N GLN A 167 -1.84 12.98 22.25
CA GLN A 167 -1.58 13.12 23.69
C GLN A 167 -0.96 11.84 24.28
N GLN A 168 -1.44 10.65 23.91
CA GLN A 168 -0.86 9.36 24.29
C GLN A 168 0.58 9.15 23.77
N ASN A 169 0.99 9.97 22.80
CA ASN A 169 2.31 10.00 22.20
C ASN A 169 3.08 11.28 22.58
N ASP A 170 2.85 11.77 23.79
CA ASP A 170 3.60 12.84 24.45
C ASP A 170 3.56 14.19 23.70
N VAL A 171 2.49 14.45 22.93
CA VAL A 171 2.23 15.78 22.37
C VAL A 171 1.45 16.60 23.42
N PRO A 172 1.90 17.81 23.78
CA PRO A 172 1.21 18.64 24.75
C PRO A 172 -0.09 19.20 24.15
N ILE A 173 -1.23 18.65 24.57
CA ILE A 173 -2.57 19.14 24.22
C ILE A 173 -3.23 19.74 25.46
N LEU A 174 -3.91 20.87 25.30
CA LEU A 174 -4.71 21.46 26.37
C LEU A 174 -5.90 20.53 26.69
N PRO A 175 -6.07 20.07 27.96
CA PRO A 175 -7.10 19.09 28.32
C PRO A 175 -8.53 19.53 27.93
N ASP A 176 -8.83 20.81 28.09
CA ASP A 176 -10.15 21.37 27.81
C ASP A 176 -10.56 21.21 26.33
N VAL A 177 -9.60 21.22 25.41
CA VAL A 177 -9.87 21.10 23.97
C VAL A 177 -10.48 19.73 23.67
N ILE A 178 -9.86 18.65 24.15
CA ILE A 178 -10.38 17.29 23.98
C ILE A 178 -11.69 17.13 24.74
N GLN A 179 -11.76 17.62 25.97
CA GLN A 179 -12.93 17.48 26.84
C GLN A 179 -14.19 18.11 26.24
N HIS A 180 -14.11 19.31 25.69
CA HIS A 180 -15.26 19.94 25.02
C HIS A 180 -15.74 19.13 23.80
N GLY A 181 -14.82 18.54 23.04
CA GLY A 181 -15.16 17.65 21.94
C GLY A 181 -15.87 16.37 22.40
N VAL A 182 -15.37 15.75 23.48
CA VAL A 182 -16.01 14.59 24.11
C VAL A 182 -17.41 14.94 24.59
N GLU A 183 -17.60 16.09 25.23
CA GLU A 183 -18.92 16.56 25.68
C GLU A 183 -19.90 16.76 24.53
N TRP A 184 -19.44 17.35 23.42
CA TRP A 184 -20.23 17.49 22.19
C TRP A 184 -20.68 16.12 21.65
N LEU A 185 -19.75 15.15 21.57
CA LEU A 185 -20.03 13.79 21.10
C LEU A 185 -21.00 13.03 22.01
N LYS A 186 -20.93 13.22 23.33
CA LYS A 186 -21.91 12.66 24.28
C LYS A 186 -23.31 13.21 24.03
N GLY A 187 -23.42 14.52 23.78
CA GLY A 187 -24.68 15.16 23.41
C GLY A 187 -25.26 14.59 22.12
N TYR A 188 -24.41 14.42 21.10
CA TYR A 188 -24.78 13.76 19.86
C TYR A 188 -25.28 12.32 20.09
N GLN A 189 -24.51 11.48 20.79
CA GLN A 189 -24.88 10.09 21.08
C GLN A 189 -26.20 9.99 21.85
N THR A 190 -26.44 10.89 22.81
CA THR A 190 -27.70 10.95 23.57
C THR A 190 -28.91 11.21 22.67
N ASN A 191 -28.76 12.09 21.68
CA ASN A 191 -29.81 12.38 20.71
C ASN A 191 -30.06 11.18 19.78
N GLU A 192 -29.00 10.52 19.29
CA GLU A 192 -29.15 9.34 18.43
C GLU A 192 -29.77 8.16 19.19
N LEU A 193 -29.40 7.93 20.46
CA LEU A 193 -30.06 6.95 21.33
C LEU A 193 -31.55 7.23 21.51
N THR A 194 -31.94 8.50 21.60
CA THR A 194 -33.37 8.87 21.68
C THR A 194 -34.12 8.47 20.42
N LYS A 195 -33.53 8.70 19.24
CA LYS A 195 -34.10 8.31 17.95
C LYS A 195 -34.18 6.78 17.78
N LEU A 196 -33.17 6.05 18.26
CA LEU A 196 -33.15 4.58 18.23
C LEU A 196 -34.22 3.98 19.14
N ARG A 197 -34.38 4.51 20.36
CA ARG A 197 -35.44 4.12 21.30
C ARG A 197 -36.83 4.41 20.75
N GLU A 198 -37.00 5.52 20.03
CA GLU A 198 -38.27 5.80 19.33
C GLU A 198 -38.49 4.81 18.18
N GLY A 199 -37.44 4.45 17.44
CA GLY A 199 -37.49 3.43 16.38
C GLY A 199 -37.89 2.05 16.89
N ASP A 200 -37.46 1.68 18.10
CA ASP A 200 -37.89 0.43 18.74
C ASP A 200 -39.40 0.40 19.00
N LYS A 201 -40.01 1.51 19.40
CA LYS A 201 -41.48 1.59 19.55
C LYS A 201 -42.20 1.38 18.23
N HIS A 202 -41.68 1.95 17.14
CA HIS A 202 -42.21 1.72 15.79
C HIS A 202 -42.02 0.26 15.34
N ARG A 203 -40.90 -0.38 15.72
CA ARG A 203 -40.62 -1.79 15.43
C ARG A 203 -41.56 -2.73 16.20
N GLU A 204 -41.80 -2.47 17.48
CA GLU A 204 -42.68 -3.25 18.35
C GLU A 204 -44.15 -3.13 17.98
N ASN A 205 -44.58 -1.95 17.53
CA ASN A 205 -45.96 -1.70 17.10
C ASN A 205 -45.99 -0.94 15.76
N PRO A 206 -46.20 -1.64 14.62
CA PRO A 206 -46.29 -1.01 13.30
C PRO A 206 -47.44 0.00 13.14
N LYS A 207 -48.39 0.06 14.08
CA LYS A 207 -49.47 1.05 14.10
C LYS A 207 -49.18 2.25 15.00
N TYR A 208 -48.02 2.28 15.67
CA TYR A 208 -47.59 3.41 16.47
C TYR A 208 -47.36 4.63 15.55
N ASP A 209 -48.06 5.72 15.85
CA ASP A 209 -48.10 6.95 15.06
C ASP A 209 -47.29 8.10 15.71
N GLY A 210 -46.24 7.73 16.46
CA GLY A 210 -45.26 8.66 17.00
C GLY A 210 -44.74 9.62 15.93
N ARG A 211 -44.62 10.89 16.28
CA ARG A 211 -44.17 11.97 15.39
C ARG A 211 -42.76 12.46 15.69
N ALA A 212 -42.10 11.89 16.69
CA ALA A 212 -40.72 12.22 16.98
C ALA A 212 -39.80 11.62 15.91
N ASP A 213 -38.66 12.27 15.65
CA ASP A 213 -37.65 11.71 14.76
C ASP A 213 -37.15 10.37 15.32
N TYR A 214 -37.03 9.38 14.44
CA TYR A 214 -36.61 8.04 14.82
C TYR A 214 -35.63 7.46 13.80
N ARG A 215 -34.85 6.49 14.26
CA ARG A 215 -33.97 5.66 13.44
C ARG A 215 -34.21 4.21 13.80
N MET A 216 -34.29 3.34 12.81
CA MET A 216 -34.57 1.92 13.05
C MET A 216 -33.32 1.16 13.50
N GLN A 217 -32.13 1.61 13.10
CA GLN A 217 -30.86 0.90 13.30
C GLN A 217 -29.73 1.88 13.60
N ALA A 218 -28.77 1.43 14.39
CA ALA A 218 -27.48 2.10 14.55
C ALA A 218 -26.64 1.93 13.26
N ASP A 219 -25.72 2.87 13.01
CA ASP A 219 -24.92 2.91 11.79
C ASP A 219 -23.40 3.06 12.06
N ASN A 220 -22.62 3.23 10.98
CA ASN A 220 -21.17 3.37 11.07
C ASN A 220 -20.71 4.68 11.76
N MET A 221 -21.53 5.73 11.73
CA MET A 221 -21.24 6.97 12.48
C MET A 221 -21.39 6.70 13.97
N ASP A 222 -22.45 6.02 14.38
CA ASP A 222 -22.67 5.63 15.77
C ASP A 222 -21.51 4.75 16.29
N ALA A 223 -21.03 3.81 15.46
CA ALA A 223 -19.88 2.96 15.78
C ALA A 223 -18.60 3.78 16.00
N PHE A 224 -18.35 4.78 15.16
CA PHE A 224 -17.16 5.62 15.26
C PHE A 224 -17.22 6.53 16.49
N VAL A 225 -18.37 7.18 16.73
CA VAL A 225 -18.57 8.00 17.92
C VAL A 225 -18.47 7.15 19.19
N ALA A 226 -19.07 5.97 19.23
CA ALA A 226 -18.98 5.07 20.38
C ALA A 226 -17.54 4.60 20.66
N MET A 227 -16.75 4.34 19.61
CA MET A 227 -15.33 4.01 19.75
C MET A 227 -14.56 5.16 20.40
N VAL A 228 -14.68 6.38 19.85
CA VAL A 228 -13.99 7.56 20.38
C VAL A 228 -14.43 7.90 21.80
N LEU A 229 -15.73 7.82 22.11
CA LEU A 229 -16.22 8.02 23.47
C LEU A 229 -15.72 6.94 24.43
N SER A 230 -15.47 5.71 23.97
CA SER A 230 -14.92 4.64 24.81
C SER A 230 -13.45 4.86 25.15
N GLU A 231 -12.67 5.57 24.33
CA GLU A 231 -11.30 5.99 24.66
C GLU A 231 -11.23 6.93 25.87
N HIS A 232 -12.37 7.55 26.21
CA HIS A 232 -12.53 8.51 27.32
C HIS A 232 -13.49 8.02 28.41
N ASP A 233 -13.78 6.72 28.46
CA ASP A 233 -14.74 6.12 29.41
C ASP A 233 -16.12 6.82 29.42
N ALA A 234 -16.53 7.38 28.28
CA ALA A 234 -17.68 8.27 28.13
C ALA A 234 -18.83 7.70 27.28
N ASN A 235 -18.63 6.52 26.69
CA ASN A 235 -19.62 5.85 25.84
C ASN A 235 -20.80 5.31 26.67
N ASP A 236 -22.03 5.54 26.21
CA ASP A 236 -23.23 4.93 26.80
C ASP A 236 -23.34 3.44 26.37
N PRO A 237 -23.37 2.49 27.32
CA PRO A 237 -23.49 1.06 27.00
C PRO A 237 -24.73 0.70 26.17
N ALA A 238 -25.82 1.48 26.26
CA ALA A 238 -26.99 1.28 25.43
C ALA A 238 -26.66 1.43 23.93
N MET A 239 -25.73 2.33 23.57
CA MET A 239 -25.29 2.46 22.18
C MET A 239 -24.54 1.20 21.74
N THR A 240 -23.69 0.63 22.61
CA THR A 240 -23.03 -0.65 22.33
C THR A 240 -24.02 -1.79 22.11
N ASP A 241 -25.11 -1.84 22.88
CA ASP A 241 -26.17 -2.83 22.69
C ASP A 241 -26.85 -2.70 21.31
N TYR A 242 -27.14 -1.45 20.87
CA TYR A 242 -27.68 -1.20 19.53
C TYR A 242 -26.70 -1.58 18.43
N LEU A 243 -25.43 -1.20 18.54
CA LEU A 243 -24.39 -1.55 17.58
C LEU A 243 -24.21 -3.07 17.47
N TYR A 244 -24.21 -3.78 18.60
CA TYR A 244 -24.12 -5.23 18.59
C TYR A 244 -25.37 -5.87 17.97
N ARG A 245 -26.56 -5.37 18.29
CA ARG A 245 -27.84 -5.83 17.71
C ARG A 245 -27.86 -5.69 16.19
N ASP A 246 -27.47 -4.50 15.71
CA ASP A 246 -27.56 -4.11 14.30
C ASP A 246 -26.27 -4.42 13.51
N ARG A 247 -25.31 -5.15 14.10
CA ARG A 247 -24.00 -5.45 13.50
C ARG A 247 -24.06 -6.04 12.09
N GLY A 248 -25.13 -6.74 11.74
CA GLY A 248 -25.34 -7.31 10.40
C GLY A 248 -25.60 -6.26 9.31
N ASP A 249 -25.99 -5.05 9.70
CA ASP A 249 -26.23 -3.91 8.80
C ASP A 249 -25.03 -2.93 8.78
N LEU A 250 -24.05 -3.12 9.67
CA LEU A 250 -22.83 -2.33 9.70
C LEU A 250 -21.87 -2.77 8.60
N SER A 251 -21.08 -1.82 8.09
CA SER A 251 -19.93 -2.17 7.27
C SER A 251 -18.88 -2.91 8.10
N VAL A 252 -17.94 -3.59 7.46
CA VAL A 252 -16.81 -4.23 8.16
C VAL A 252 -15.98 -3.23 8.98
N TYR A 253 -15.89 -1.98 8.52
CA TYR A 253 -15.33 -0.88 9.29
C TYR A 253 -16.11 -0.64 10.60
N GLY A 254 -17.44 -0.46 10.52
CA GLY A 254 -18.30 -0.24 11.69
C GLY A 254 -18.34 -1.43 12.65
N MET A 255 -18.34 -2.66 12.13
CA MET A 255 -18.20 -3.87 12.93
C MET A 255 -16.87 -3.90 13.67
N SER A 256 -15.76 -3.59 12.99
CA SER A 256 -14.43 -3.61 13.63
C SER A 256 -14.31 -2.54 14.72
N LEU A 257 -14.87 -1.34 14.52
CA LEU A 257 -14.99 -0.31 15.56
C LEU A 257 -15.83 -0.80 16.75
N THR A 258 -16.96 -1.46 16.48
CA THR A 258 -17.81 -2.06 17.52
C THR A 258 -17.03 -3.13 18.31
N GLY A 259 -16.20 -3.92 17.63
CA GLY A 259 -15.30 -4.87 18.27
C GLY A 259 -14.30 -4.20 19.22
N LEU A 260 -13.75 -3.04 18.84
CA LEU A 260 -12.86 -2.25 19.71
C LEU A 260 -13.60 -1.71 20.94
N VAL A 261 -14.83 -1.21 20.77
CA VAL A 261 -15.69 -0.78 21.89
C VAL A 261 -15.91 -1.94 22.87
N LEU A 262 -16.30 -3.11 22.36
CA LEU A 262 -16.53 -4.31 23.18
C LEU A 262 -15.24 -4.79 23.86
N HIS A 263 -14.08 -4.65 23.21
CA HIS A 263 -12.78 -4.95 23.81
C HIS A 263 -12.48 -4.02 25.00
N MET A 264 -12.66 -2.71 24.85
CA MET A 264 -12.48 -1.73 25.93
C MET A 264 -13.44 -1.96 27.10
N GLN A 265 -14.68 -2.40 26.81
CA GLN A 265 -15.67 -2.79 27.81
C GLN A 265 -15.44 -4.18 28.43
N GLN A 266 -14.41 -4.91 27.98
CA GLN A 266 -14.08 -6.27 28.44
C GLN A 266 -15.18 -7.31 28.16
N ASP A 267 -16.05 -7.07 27.17
CA ASP A 267 -17.07 -8.03 26.70
C ASP A 267 -16.50 -8.96 25.63
N ALA A 268 -15.75 -9.97 26.07
CA ALA A 268 -15.07 -10.91 25.19
C ALA A 268 -16.04 -11.73 24.32
N GLU A 269 -17.19 -12.11 24.86
CA GLU A 269 -18.15 -12.97 24.14
C GLU A 269 -18.71 -12.26 22.90
N ARG A 270 -19.21 -11.03 23.07
CA ARG A 270 -19.75 -10.24 21.96
C ARG A 270 -18.65 -9.78 21.00
N ARG A 271 -17.49 -9.39 21.54
CA ARG A 271 -16.31 -9.01 20.74
C ARG A 271 -15.89 -10.14 19.79
N ASP A 272 -15.75 -11.35 20.32
CA ASP A 272 -15.27 -12.49 19.53
C ASP A 272 -16.33 -12.93 18.49
N MET A 273 -17.62 -12.71 18.76
CA MET A 273 -18.68 -12.86 17.76
C MET A 273 -18.53 -11.84 16.61
N VAL A 274 -18.27 -10.57 16.93
CA VAL A 274 -18.02 -9.52 15.92
C VAL A 274 -16.79 -9.85 15.07
N ILE A 275 -15.69 -10.31 15.69
CA ILE A 275 -14.49 -10.77 14.98
C ILE A 275 -14.84 -11.90 14.00
N LYS A 276 -15.63 -12.90 14.43
CA LYS A 276 -16.13 -13.97 13.55
C LYS A 276 -17.00 -13.44 12.41
N ASN A 277 -17.76 -12.37 12.60
CA ASN A 277 -18.55 -11.75 11.52
C ASN A 277 -17.64 -11.05 10.51
N VAL A 278 -16.61 -10.34 10.96
CA VAL A 278 -15.59 -9.71 10.08
C VAL A 278 -14.79 -10.77 9.30
N GLU A 279 -14.44 -11.88 9.93
CA GLU A 279 -13.64 -12.95 9.33
C GLU A 279 -14.34 -13.75 8.24
N GLN A 280 -15.66 -13.58 8.06
CA GLN A 280 -16.36 -14.13 6.90
C GLN A 280 -15.88 -13.51 5.57
N PHE A 281 -15.26 -12.33 5.64
CA PHE A 281 -14.67 -11.64 4.50
C PHE A 281 -13.16 -11.90 4.36
N LEU A 282 -12.54 -12.64 5.29
CA LEU A 282 -11.10 -12.85 5.30
C LEU A 282 -10.68 -13.85 4.23
N GLU A 283 -9.82 -13.41 3.31
CA GLU A 283 -9.10 -14.26 2.36
C GLU A 283 -7.61 -14.30 2.73
N GLN A 284 -6.96 -15.43 2.46
CA GLN A 284 -5.55 -15.66 2.77
C GLN A 284 -4.85 -16.28 1.57
N ASP A 285 -3.59 -15.92 1.39
CA ASP A 285 -2.68 -16.51 0.41
C ASP A 285 -1.47 -17.09 1.13
N GLU A 286 -1.34 -18.41 1.10
CA GLU A 286 -0.24 -19.14 1.74
C GLU A 286 1.12 -18.93 1.04
N GLU A 287 1.12 -18.81 -0.29
CA GLU A 287 2.36 -18.67 -1.06
C GLU A 287 2.95 -17.27 -0.88
N ASN A 288 2.10 -16.24 -0.79
CA ASN A 288 2.54 -14.88 -0.48
C ASN A 288 2.56 -14.57 1.02
N GLN A 289 1.97 -15.41 1.87
CA GLN A 289 1.78 -15.14 3.29
C GLN A 289 1.07 -13.78 3.51
N THR A 290 0.00 -13.54 2.76
CA THR A 290 -0.83 -12.32 2.87
C THR A 290 -2.25 -12.66 3.28
N ALA A 291 -2.96 -11.68 3.85
CA ALA A 291 -4.36 -11.80 4.22
C ALA A 291 -5.06 -10.47 3.96
N TRP A 292 -6.32 -10.50 3.50
CA TRP A 292 -7.11 -9.30 3.24
C TRP A 292 -8.59 -9.55 3.46
N LEU A 293 -9.36 -8.47 3.56
CA LEU A 293 -10.82 -8.55 3.62
C LEU A 293 -11.39 -8.32 2.22
N ARG A 294 -12.05 -9.33 1.65
CA ARG A 294 -12.78 -9.20 0.39
C ARG A 294 -14.17 -8.64 0.66
N LEU A 295 -14.29 -7.33 0.55
CA LEU A 295 -15.54 -6.63 0.83
C LEU A 295 -16.47 -6.64 -0.41
N PRO A 296 -17.79 -6.81 -0.22
CA PRO A 296 -18.76 -6.70 -1.30
C PRO A 296 -18.95 -5.23 -1.68
N GLU A 297 -18.38 -4.84 -2.84
CA GLU A 297 -18.41 -3.51 -3.49
C GLU A 297 -18.15 -2.28 -2.58
N ALA A 298 -17.09 -1.55 -2.90
CA ALA A 298 -16.74 -0.30 -2.21
C ALA A 298 -17.88 0.73 -2.31
N SER A 299 -18.38 1.18 -1.16
CA SER A 299 -19.33 2.29 -1.06
C SER A 299 -18.61 3.62 -1.40
N TRP A 300 -18.42 3.88 -2.69
CA TRP A 300 -17.48 4.89 -3.22
C TRP A 300 -17.82 6.36 -2.88
N TRP A 301 -19.00 6.67 -2.31
CA TRP A 301 -19.40 8.05 -1.97
C TRP A 301 -19.52 8.35 -0.47
N TYR A 302 -19.28 7.37 0.41
CA TYR A 302 -19.33 7.58 1.86
C TYR A 302 -17.93 7.67 2.45
N TRP A 303 -17.75 8.46 3.52
CA TRP A 303 -16.49 8.55 4.25
C TRP A 303 -16.12 7.23 4.95
N TYR A 304 -17.10 6.34 5.16
CA TYR A 304 -16.92 4.94 5.54
C TYR A 304 -17.14 4.08 4.29
N GLY A 305 -16.23 3.16 3.98
CA GLY A 305 -16.35 2.30 2.78
C GLY A 305 -15.07 2.05 2.01
N SER A 306 -13.93 2.61 2.46
CA SER A 306 -12.62 2.20 1.97
C SER A 306 -12.25 0.83 2.55
N ASP A 307 -11.85 -0.08 1.66
CA ASP A 307 -11.30 -1.39 2.03
C ASP A 307 -10.06 -1.23 2.93
N ASN A 308 -9.22 -0.22 2.66
CA ASN A 308 -8.02 0.04 3.46
C ASN A 308 -8.35 0.50 4.87
N GLU A 309 -9.37 1.36 5.04
CA GLU A 309 -9.82 1.79 6.36
C GLU A 309 -10.41 0.61 7.15
N ALA A 310 -11.24 -0.22 6.50
CA ALA A 310 -11.79 -1.42 7.12
C ALA A 310 -10.69 -2.40 7.58
N MET A 311 -9.69 -2.65 6.72
CA MET A 311 -8.53 -3.48 7.06
C MET A 311 -7.68 -2.87 8.16
N ALA A 312 -7.47 -1.55 8.17
CA ALA A 312 -6.71 -0.86 9.22
C ALA A 312 -7.40 -0.97 10.59
N VAL A 313 -8.71 -0.75 10.67
CA VAL A 313 -9.45 -0.91 11.94
C VAL A 313 -9.51 -2.37 12.36
N TYR A 314 -9.68 -3.31 11.43
CA TYR A 314 -9.60 -4.74 11.75
C TYR A 314 -8.21 -5.11 12.28
N LEU A 315 -7.12 -4.57 11.70
CA LEU A 315 -5.77 -4.75 12.25
C LEU A 315 -5.67 -4.22 13.68
N LYS A 316 -6.18 -3.01 13.96
CA LYS A 316 -6.22 -2.46 15.34
C LYS A 316 -6.97 -3.40 16.30
N LEU A 317 -8.11 -3.94 15.89
CA LEU A 317 -8.87 -4.92 16.68
C LEU A 317 -8.09 -6.21 16.91
N LEU A 318 -7.45 -6.74 15.86
CA LEU A 318 -6.63 -7.95 15.96
C LEU A 318 -5.48 -7.77 16.93
N VAL A 319 -4.73 -6.67 16.84
CA VAL A 319 -3.56 -6.47 17.70
C VAL A 319 -3.95 -6.18 19.15
N ALA A 320 -5.13 -5.60 19.38
CA ALA A 320 -5.67 -5.44 20.73
C ALA A 320 -6.07 -6.78 21.37
N VAL A 321 -6.59 -7.73 20.58
CA VAL A 321 -7.15 -8.99 21.09
C VAL A 321 -6.15 -10.15 21.07
N ARG A 322 -5.42 -10.28 19.96
CA ARG A 322 -4.54 -11.40 19.62
C ARG A 322 -3.30 -10.92 18.83
N PRO A 323 -2.38 -10.18 19.48
CA PRO A 323 -1.24 -9.55 18.80
C PRO A 323 -0.27 -10.51 18.10
N ASN A 324 -0.23 -11.77 18.54
CA ASN A 324 0.64 -12.80 17.95
C ASN A 324 -0.06 -13.67 16.90
N ASP A 325 -1.27 -13.30 16.47
CA ASP A 325 -1.96 -14.03 15.40
C ASP A 325 -1.30 -13.78 14.05
N GLU A 326 -1.05 -14.85 13.28
CA GLU A 326 -0.43 -14.75 11.96
C GLU A 326 -1.23 -13.85 11.01
N ILE A 327 -2.56 -13.79 11.15
CA ILE A 327 -3.42 -12.94 10.32
C ILE A 327 -2.99 -11.47 10.41
N ALA A 328 -2.57 -10.98 11.59
CA ALA A 328 -2.14 -9.59 11.75
C ALA A 328 -0.90 -9.30 10.88
N SER A 329 0.12 -10.17 10.94
CA SER A 329 1.33 -10.04 10.13
C SER A 329 1.06 -10.15 8.62
N ARG A 330 0.17 -11.07 8.23
CA ARG A 330 -0.25 -11.27 6.84
C ARG A 330 -1.05 -10.09 6.29
N LEU A 331 -1.87 -9.44 7.14
CA LEU A 331 -2.63 -8.24 6.80
C LEU A 331 -1.72 -7.01 6.65
N VAL A 332 -0.71 -6.86 7.51
CA VAL A 332 0.33 -5.84 7.37
C VAL A 332 1.07 -6.01 6.04
N LYS A 333 1.48 -7.25 5.71
CA LYS A 333 2.13 -7.55 4.43
C LYS A 333 1.24 -7.21 3.25
N TYR A 334 -0.05 -7.55 3.30
CA TYR A 334 -1.00 -7.19 2.25
C TYR A 334 -1.12 -5.68 2.05
N LEU A 335 -1.31 -4.92 3.13
CA LEU A 335 -1.40 -3.46 3.08
C LEU A 335 -0.12 -2.85 2.47
N LEU A 336 1.06 -3.33 2.87
CA LEU A 336 2.35 -2.86 2.35
C LEU A 336 2.52 -3.13 0.85
N ASN A 337 2.07 -4.29 0.37
CA ASN A 337 2.17 -4.68 -1.05
C ASN A 337 1.19 -3.90 -1.94
N ASN A 338 0.07 -3.43 -1.39
CA ASN A 338 -0.97 -2.70 -2.13
C ASN A 338 -0.90 -1.17 -1.95
N ARG A 339 0.33 -0.63 -1.78
CA ARG A 339 0.57 0.82 -1.80
C ARG A 339 0.60 1.34 -3.24
N LYS A 340 -0.08 2.46 -3.49
CA LYS A 340 0.04 3.22 -4.74
C LYS A 340 1.38 3.92 -4.79
N HIS A 341 2.08 3.75 -5.91
CA HIS A 341 3.42 4.29 -6.15
C HIS A 341 4.39 4.06 -4.98
N GLY A 342 4.26 2.93 -4.26
CA GLY A 342 5.07 2.58 -3.08
C GLY A 342 4.89 3.46 -1.83
N THR A 343 4.02 4.47 -1.87
CA THR A 343 4.06 5.60 -0.90
C THR A 343 2.73 5.89 -0.22
N TYR A 344 1.56 5.57 -0.78
CA TYR A 344 0.27 5.92 -0.14
C TYR A 344 -0.86 4.96 -0.53
N TRP A 345 -2.06 5.14 0.05
CA TRP A 345 -3.27 4.35 -0.28
C TRP A 345 -4.31 5.21 -1.03
N ASN A 346 -5.62 4.95 -0.94
CA ASN A 346 -6.57 5.66 -1.80
C ASN A 346 -6.80 7.14 -1.42
N SER A 347 -6.54 7.52 -0.18
CA SER A 347 -6.75 8.87 0.32
C SER A 347 -5.76 9.24 1.43
N THR A 348 -5.73 10.52 1.82
CA THR A 348 -4.95 10.97 3.00
C THR A 348 -5.46 10.34 4.30
N ARG A 349 -6.77 10.07 4.39
CA ARG A 349 -7.41 9.41 5.54
C ARG A 349 -7.05 7.93 5.61
N ASP A 350 -7.21 7.19 4.50
CA ASP A 350 -6.76 5.79 4.38
C ASP A 350 -5.30 5.67 4.82
N THR A 351 -4.45 6.54 4.28
CA THR A 351 -3.02 6.51 4.53
C THR A 351 -2.71 6.79 6.00
N ALA A 352 -3.40 7.75 6.63
CA ALA A 352 -3.23 8.05 8.04
C ALA A 352 -3.65 6.87 8.94
N MET A 353 -4.82 6.27 8.67
CA MET A 353 -5.34 5.14 9.44
C MET A 353 -4.49 3.88 9.29
N VAL A 354 -3.98 3.60 8.08
CA VAL A 354 -3.06 2.48 7.86
C VAL A 354 -1.76 2.70 8.63
N VAL A 355 -1.18 3.91 8.56
CA VAL A 355 0.05 4.24 9.33
C VAL A 355 -0.18 4.08 10.83
N GLU A 356 -1.34 4.52 11.34
CA GLU A 356 -1.70 4.36 12.74
C GLU A 356 -1.82 2.89 13.15
N SER A 357 -2.56 2.09 12.38
CA SER A 357 -2.70 0.65 12.65
C SER A 357 -1.37 -0.11 12.60
N MET A 358 -0.42 0.33 11.75
CA MET A 358 0.94 -0.23 11.71
C MET A 358 1.76 0.16 12.94
N ALA A 359 1.61 1.38 13.46
CA ALA A 359 2.25 1.79 14.70
C ALA A 359 1.77 0.92 15.88
N ASP A 360 0.46 0.67 15.96
CA ASP A 360 -0.13 -0.22 16.96
C ASP A 360 0.38 -1.66 16.81
N TYR A 361 0.45 -2.18 15.59
CA TYR A 361 1.01 -3.51 15.31
C TYR A 361 2.46 -3.62 15.76
N ILE A 362 3.32 -2.66 15.39
CA ILE A 362 4.75 -2.65 15.75
C ILE A 362 4.91 -2.68 17.28
N LYS A 363 4.12 -1.88 17.99
CA LYS A 363 4.12 -1.83 19.46
C LYS A 363 3.60 -3.14 20.07
N ALA A 364 2.48 -3.67 19.56
CA ALA A 364 1.82 -4.83 20.15
C ALA A 364 2.60 -6.14 19.93
N THR A 365 3.36 -6.24 18.84
CA THR A 365 4.22 -7.39 18.53
C THR A 365 5.63 -7.29 19.11
N GLY A 366 5.99 -6.13 19.68
CA GLY A 366 7.33 -5.86 20.21
C GLY A 366 8.39 -5.62 19.14
N GLU A 367 7.98 -5.30 17.91
CA GLU A 367 8.87 -4.84 16.83
C GLU A 367 9.50 -3.48 17.16
N ASP A 368 8.92 -2.71 18.08
CA ASP A 368 9.46 -1.45 18.58
C ASP A 368 10.70 -1.62 19.47
N GLN A 369 11.07 -2.85 19.86
CA GLN A 369 12.22 -3.13 20.73
C GLN A 369 13.03 -4.33 20.22
N PRO A 370 13.63 -4.24 19.01
CA PRO A 370 14.40 -5.34 18.46
C PRO A 370 15.67 -5.57 19.28
N ASP A 371 15.92 -6.83 19.63
CA ASP A 371 17.19 -7.26 20.24
C ASP A 371 17.40 -8.75 19.97
N MET A 372 17.99 -9.06 18.81
CA MET A 372 18.12 -10.42 18.32
C MET A 372 19.45 -10.67 17.62
N THR A 373 19.88 -11.92 17.62
CA THR A 373 20.97 -12.44 16.81
C THR A 373 20.37 -13.36 15.77
N VAL A 374 20.69 -13.12 14.51
CA VAL A 374 20.24 -13.90 13.36
C VAL A 374 21.44 -14.61 12.76
N GLU A 375 21.37 -15.93 12.67
CA GLU A 375 22.33 -16.75 11.96
C GLU A 375 21.71 -17.25 10.66
N ILE A 376 22.46 -17.15 9.56
CA ILE A 376 22.10 -17.72 8.26
C ILE A 376 23.03 -18.90 8.03
N LEU A 377 22.44 -20.08 7.93
CA LEU A 377 23.14 -21.32 7.70
C LEU A 377 22.81 -21.86 6.31
N ILE A 378 23.82 -22.42 5.66
CA ILE A 378 23.69 -23.18 4.41
C ILE A 378 24.18 -24.59 4.72
N ASP A 379 23.30 -25.58 4.52
CA ASP A 379 23.57 -27.00 4.78
C ASP A 379 24.08 -27.29 6.21
N GLY A 380 23.62 -26.49 7.17
CA GLY A 380 23.99 -26.60 8.59
C GLY A 380 25.27 -25.87 8.97
N GLU A 381 26.00 -25.28 8.03
CA GLU A 381 27.16 -24.43 8.29
C GLU A 381 26.75 -22.96 8.40
N VAL A 382 27.18 -22.27 9.46
CA VAL A 382 26.92 -20.84 9.65
C VAL A 382 27.72 -20.03 8.63
N GLN A 383 27.02 -19.40 7.70
CA GLN A 383 27.61 -18.50 6.70
C GLN A 383 27.68 -17.07 7.22
N LYS A 384 26.70 -16.66 8.03
CA LYS A 384 26.62 -15.31 8.55
C LYS A 384 25.93 -15.26 9.90
N THR A 385 26.44 -14.41 10.79
CA THR A 385 25.79 -14.08 12.06
C THR A 385 25.70 -12.57 12.17
N VAL A 386 24.50 -12.06 12.46
CA VAL A 386 24.22 -10.62 12.56
C VAL A 386 23.48 -10.34 13.85
N LYS A 387 23.94 -9.33 14.60
CA LYS A 387 23.19 -8.77 15.73
C LYS A 387 22.31 -7.64 15.21
N ILE A 388 21.02 -7.67 15.53
CA ILE A 388 20.03 -6.67 15.16
C ILE A 388 19.44 -6.08 16.44
N ASN A 389 19.49 -4.77 16.57
CA ASN A 389 18.94 -4.01 17.67
C ASN A 389 18.45 -2.62 17.21
N GLY A 390 17.90 -1.81 18.12
CA GLY A 390 17.42 -0.47 17.81
C GLY A 390 18.43 0.45 17.11
N GLU A 391 19.70 0.35 17.51
CA GLU A 391 20.78 1.20 16.96
C GLU A 391 21.10 0.87 15.50
N ASN A 392 20.90 -0.38 15.08
CA ASN A 392 21.32 -0.86 13.76
C ASN A 392 20.21 -1.48 12.90
N ILE A 393 18.93 -1.42 13.31
CA ILE A 393 17.79 -2.02 12.60
C ILE A 393 17.67 -1.57 11.12
N PHE A 394 18.21 -0.40 10.78
CA PHE A 394 18.33 0.14 9.42
C PHE A 394 19.79 0.36 8.99
N SER A 395 20.74 -0.43 9.49
CA SER A 395 22.15 -0.32 9.10
C SER A 395 22.93 -1.63 9.19
N PHE A 396 22.32 -2.68 9.75
CA PHE A 396 22.93 -4.00 9.83
C PHE A 396 23.18 -4.58 8.44
N ASP A 397 24.21 -5.42 8.35
CA ASP A 397 24.56 -6.11 7.13
C ASP A 397 23.51 -7.19 6.83
N ASN A 398 22.52 -6.82 6.03
CA ASN A 398 21.29 -7.58 5.80
C ASN A 398 21.35 -8.54 4.59
N VAL A 399 22.48 -8.64 3.88
CA VAL A 399 22.60 -9.46 2.66
C VAL A 399 23.64 -10.56 2.82
N LEU A 400 23.26 -11.82 2.61
CA LEU A 400 24.21 -12.89 2.31
C LEU A 400 24.22 -13.11 0.79
N LEU A 401 25.33 -12.81 0.14
CA LEU A 401 25.50 -12.99 -1.30
C LEU A 401 26.42 -14.19 -1.57
N LEU A 402 25.90 -15.19 -2.27
CA LEU A 402 26.67 -16.32 -2.80
C LEU A 402 26.72 -16.22 -4.33
N GLN A 403 27.89 -16.43 -4.92
CA GLN A 403 28.10 -16.29 -6.37
C GLN A 403 29.02 -17.39 -6.91
N GLY A 404 28.79 -17.76 -8.18
CA GLY A 404 29.65 -18.68 -8.93
C GLY A 404 29.84 -20.00 -8.20
N ASP A 405 31.11 -20.38 -8.00
CA ASP A 405 31.50 -21.65 -7.38
C ASP A 405 31.03 -21.81 -5.92
N ALA A 406 30.61 -20.72 -5.25
CA ALA A 406 30.01 -20.78 -3.92
C ALA A 406 28.56 -21.31 -3.93
N VAL A 407 27.92 -21.38 -5.10
CA VAL A 407 26.59 -21.96 -5.30
C VAL A 407 26.77 -23.30 -6.01
N THR A 408 26.99 -24.35 -5.22
CA THR A 408 27.19 -25.69 -5.78
C THR A 408 25.89 -26.27 -6.35
N SER A 409 26.01 -27.33 -7.15
CA SER A 409 24.85 -28.03 -7.68
C SER A 409 24.19 -28.92 -6.62
N GLY A 410 22.87 -29.06 -6.70
CA GLY A 410 22.08 -29.95 -5.84
C GLY A 410 21.08 -29.19 -4.96
N ASN A 411 20.47 -29.91 -4.03
CA ASN A 411 19.55 -29.32 -3.07
C ASN A 411 20.34 -28.73 -1.91
N HIS A 412 20.14 -27.45 -1.64
CA HIS A 412 20.73 -26.74 -0.53
C HIS A 412 19.64 -26.34 0.47
N LYS A 413 19.92 -26.50 1.77
CA LYS A 413 19.02 -26.05 2.83
C LYS A 413 19.51 -24.72 3.39
N ILE A 414 18.71 -23.68 3.22
CA ILE A 414 18.89 -22.40 3.90
C ILE A 414 18.13 -22.45 5.24
N GLU A 415 18.82 -22.17 6.33
CA GLU A 415 18.21 -22.11 7.67
C GLU A 415 18.52 -20.76 8.31
N VAL A 416 17.47 -20.05 8.75
CA VAL A 416 17.60 -18.79 9.47
C VAL A 416 17.28 -19.05 10.94
N ARG A 417 18.28 -18.94 11.80
CA ARG A 417 18.11 -19.10 13.26
C ARG A 417 18.06 -17.74 13.92
N ARG A 418 17.00 -17.48 14.68
CA ARG A 418 16.85 -16.27 15.49
C ARG A 418 16.96 -16.62 16.97
N THR A 419 17.82 -15.90 17.68
CA THR A 419 17.86 -15.88 19.15
C THR A 419 17.62 -14.46 19.65
N GLY A 420 16.62 -14.23 20.49
CA GLY A 420 16.29 -12.91 21.05
C GLY A 420 14.85 -12.48 20.76
N LYS A 421 14.61 -11.16 20.76
CA LYS A 421 13.30 -10.53 20.61
C LYS A 421 13.16 -9.78 19.29
N GLY A 422 11.94 -9.82 18.74
CA GLY A 422 11.58 -9.23 17.45
C GLY A 422 11.39 -10.29 16.35
N PRO A 423 10.49 -10.06 15.38
CA PRO A 423 10.35 -10.91 14.21
C PRO A 423 11.52 -10.72 13.25
N VAL A 424 11.79 -11.75 12.44
CA VAL A 424 12.79 -11.70 11.36
C VAL A 424 12.06 -11.89 10.05
N TYR A 425 12.08 -10.84 9.24
CA TYR A 425 11.61 -10.87 7.86
C TYR A 425 12.80 -11.15 6.95
N PHE A 426 12.65 -12.09 6.03
CA PHE A 426 13.70 -12.45 5.07
C PHE A 426 13.09 -12.81 3.72
N SER A 427 13.87 -12.58 2.67
CA SER A 427 13.61 -13.07 1.31
C SER A 427 14.87 -13.76 0.80
N ALA A 428 14.69 -14.71 -0.11
CA ALA A 428 15.77 -15.42 -0.76
C ALA A 428 15.53 -15.40 -2.27
N TYR A 429 16.56 -15.02 -3.02
CA TYR A 429 16.51 -14.94 -4.48
C TYR A 429 17.61 -15.81 -5.07
N LEU A 430 17.30 -16.48 -6.17
CA LEU A 430 18.27 -17.21 -6.98
C LEU A 430 18.17 -16.73 -8.42
N THR A 431 19.27 -16.21 -8.94
CA THR A 431 19.41 -15.87 -10.36
C THR A 431 20.39 -16.85 -10.99
N ASN A 432 19.97 -17.51 -12.07
CA ASN A 432 20.81 -18.44 -12.81
C ASN A 432 20.56 -18.32 -14.31
N PHE A 433 21.47 -18.87 -15.11
CA PHE A 433 21.23 -19.15 -16.52
C PHE A 433 20.95 -20.64 -16.66
N THR A 434 19.70 -21.00 -16.96
CA THR A 434 19.35 -22.40 -17.21
C THR A 434 19.90 -22.88 -18.55
N LYS A 435 20.35 -24.14 -18.58
CA LYS A 435 20.74 -24.87 -19.80
C LYS A 435 19.77 -26.02 -20.08
N GLU A 436 18.64 -26.04 -19.39
CA GLU A 436 17.61 -27.05 -19.59
C GLU A 436 17.03 -26.93 -21.00
N ASP A 437 16.69 -28.07 -21.60
CA ASP A 437 16.05 -28.10 -22.92
C ASP A 437 14.57 -27.69 -22.85
N GLN A 438 13.95 -27.75 -21.67
CA GLN A 438 12.58 -27.26 -21.45
C GLN A 438 12.60 -26.33 -20.25
N ILE A 439 12.40 -25.04 -20.48
CA ILE A 439 12.27 -24.07 -19.39
C ILE A 439 10.84 -24.13 -18.85
N THR A 440 10.68 -24.35 -17.56
CA THR A 440 9.36 -24.42 -16.91
C THR A 440 8.89 -23.04 -16.45
N ALA A 441 7.58 -22.88 -16.37
CA ALA A 441 6.97 -21.69 -15.78
C ALA A 441 7.45 -21.47 -14.33
N ALA A 442 7.69 -20.21 -13.98
CA ALA A 442 7.99 -19.77 -12.63
C ALA A 442 7.39 -18.39 -12.39
N GLY A 443 7.20 -18.02 -11.13
CA GLY A 443 6.63 -16.73 -10.74
C GLY A 443 5.96 -16.85 -9.38
N LEU A 444 6.00 -15.78 -8.59
CA LEU A 444 5.41 -15.75 -7.24
C LEU A 444 4.13 -14.91 -7.26
N GLU A 445 4.30 -13.62 -7.56
CA GLU A 445 3.28 -12.58 -7.46
C GLU A 445 2.50 -12.35 -8.76
N VAL A 446 3.17 -12.57 -9.89
CA VAL A 446 2.58 -12.60 -11.24
C VAL A 446 3.05 -13.86 -11.95
N LYS A 447 2.10 -14.56 -12.55
CA LYS A 447 2.34 -15.80 -13.29
C LYS A 447 1.79 -15.66 -14.70
N VAL A 448 2.50 -16.21 -15.68
CA VAL A 448 2.07 -16.18 -17.08
C VAL A 448 1.95 -17.61 -17.59
N ALA A 449 0.78 -17.96 -18.10
CA ALA A 449 0.58 -19.18 -18.86
C ALA A 449 0.39 -18.82 -20.33
N ARG A 450 1.12 -19.48 -21.23
CA ARG A 450 1.07 -19.22 -22.67
C ARG A 450 0.43 -20.39 -23.39
N LYS A 451 -0.50 -20.10 -24.29
CA LYS A 451 -1.23 -21.09 -25.10
C LYS A 451 -1.18 -20.71 -26.57
N PHE A 452 -1.00 -21.71 -27.43
CA PHE A 452 -0.98 -21.54 -28.88
C PHE A 452 -2.22 -22.16 -29.51
N TYR A 453 -2.84 -21.45 -30.45
CA TYR A 453 -3.99 -21.92 -31.19
C TYR A 453 -3.76 -21.72 -32.69
N ARG A 454 -3.98 -22.75 -33.50
CA ARG A 454 -4.10 -22.57 -34.95
C ARG A 454 -5.48 -22.04 -35.27
N LEU A 455 -5.54 -20.99 -36.07
CA LEU A 455 -6.77 -20.35 -36.48
C LEU A 455 -7.22 -20.88 -37.84
N GLU A 456 -8.33 -21.61 -37.86
CA GLU A 456 -9.00 -22.01 -39.09
C GLU A 456 -10.12 -21.02 -39.43
N ARG A 457 -10.18 -20.55 -40.68
CA ARG A 457 -11.28 -19.67 -41.11
C ARG A 457 -12.61 -20.41 -41.04
N ASP A 458 -13.58 -19.76 -40.41
CA ASP A 458 -14.99 -20.15 -40.26
C ASP A 458 -15.85 -18.92 -40.59
N ASP A 459 -15.76 -18.44 -41.84
CA ASP A 459 -16.36 -17.18 -42.27
C ASP A 459 -17.87 -17.13 -41.96
N LYS A 460 -18.30 -16.10 -41.22
CA LYS A 460 -19.73 -15.81 -41.01
C LYS A 460 -20.13 -14.55 -41.74
N GLN A 461 -21.31 -14.59 -42.37
CA GLN A 461 -21.94 -13.36 -42.84
C GLN A 461 -22.55 -12.62 -41.65
N VAL A 462 -22.12 -11.38 -41.47
CA VAL A 462 -22.71 -10.45 -40.50
C VAL A 462 -23.32 -9.30 -41.28
N SER A 463 -24.56 -8.97 -40.94
CA SER A 463 -25.27 -7.83 -41.50
C SER A 463 -24.80 -6.55 -40.81
N VAL A 464 -24.08 -5.69 -41.54
CA VAL A 464 -23.64 -4.37 -41.07
C VAL A 464 -24.45 -3.26 -41.75
N GLN A 465 -24.70 -2.18 -41.04
CA GLN A 465 -25.41 -1.01 -41.58
C GLN A 465 -24.41 -0.13 -42.34
N GLY A 466 -24.57 -0.02 -43.66
CA GLY A 466 -23.73 0.86 -44.48
C GLY A 466 -24.07 2.34 -44.27
N ASP A 467 -23.18 3.23 -44.72
CA ASP A 467 -23.22 4.70 -44.50
C ASP A 467 -24.51 5.42 -44.94
N ARG A 468 -25.39 4.75 -45.69
CA ARG A 468 -26.71 5.25 -46.13
C ARG A 468 -27.90 4.48 -45.54
N GLY A 469 -27.68 3.72 -44.47
CA GLY A 469 -28.73 2.94 -43.78
C GLY A 469 -29.15 1.63 -44.46
N GLN A 470 -28.38 1.15 -45.45
CA GLN A 470 -28.63 -0.13 -46.12
C GLN A 470 -27.99 -1.28 -45.33
N VAL A 471 -28.66 -2.44 -45.24
CA VAL A 471 -28.08 -3.65 -44.65
C VAL A 471 -27.16 -4.29 -45.68
N VAL A 472 -25.85 -4.29 -45.43
CA VAL A 472 -24.84 -4.93 -46.27
C VAL A 472 -24.37 -6.20 -45.57
N SER A 473 -24.40 -7.34 -46.27
CA SER A 473 -23.78 -8.57 -45.78
C SER A 473 -22.26 -8.45 -45.92
N GLN A 474 -21.56 -8.27 -44.80
CA GLN A 474 -20.11 -8.31 -44.74
C GLN A 474 -19.67 -9.70 -44.29
N GLN A 475 -18.78 -10.34 -45.04
CA GLN A 475 -18.05 -11.49 -44.50
C GLN A 475 -17.09 -10.98 -43.45
N VAL A 476 -17.35 -11.31 -42.19
CA VAL A 476 -16.40 -11.09 -41.11
C VAL A 476 -15.67 -12.41 -40.93
N ALA A 477 -14.34 -12.38 -41.11
CA ALA A 477 -13.50 -13.53 -40.85
C ALA A 477 -13.64 -13.91 -39.38
N LYS A 478 -14.36 -15.00 -39.11
CA LYS A 478 -14.41 -15.61 -37.79
C LYS A 478 -13.47 -16.80 -37.83
N TYR A 479 -12.71 -17.00 -36.77
CA TYR A 479 -11.75 -18.08 -36.68
C TYR A 479 -12.19 -19.10 -35.65
N LYS A 480 -12.05 -20.38 -35.99
CA LYS A 480 -12.11 -21.47 -35.04
C LYS A 480 -10.71 -21.67 -34.44
N ARG A 481 -10.62 -21.56 -33.10
CA ARG A 481 -9.38 -21.78 -32.34
C ARG A 481 -9.16 -23.29 -32.14
N ILE A 482 -8.04 -23.80 -32.63
CA ILE A 482 -7.64 -25.20 -32.42
C ILE A 482 -6.39 -25.22 -31.55
N PRO A 483 -6.46 -25.72 -30.31
CA PRO A 483 -5.31 -25.73 -29.41
C PRO A 483 -4.17 -26.56 -30.00
N LEU A 484 -2.96 -26.02 -29.90
CA LEU A 484 -1.73 -26.71 -30.28
C LEU A 484 -1.07 -27.29 -29.02
N GLU A 485 -0.64 -28.54 -29.14
CA GLU A 485 0.17 -29.22 -28.13
C GLU A 485 1.65 -29.03 -28.47
N ASP A 486 2.52 -29.18 -27.47
CA ASP A 486 3.96 -29.06 -27.65
C ASP A 486 4.47 -30.07 -28.72
N LEU A 487 5.43 -29.64 -29.53
CA LEU A 487 5.98 -30.35 -30.70
C LEU A 487 4.99 -30.60 -31.85
N ARG A 488 3.79 -30.03 -31.80
CA ARG A 488 2.83 -30.14 -32.89
C ARG A 488 3.34 -29.44 -34.15
N SER A 489 3.00 -30.03 -35.30
CA SER A 489 3.33 -29.47 -36.60
C SER A 489 2.24 -28.52 -37.10
N VAL A 490 2.66 -27.40 -37.67
CA VAL A 490 1.86 -26.43 -38.43
C VAL A 490 2.45 -26.29 -39.84
N THR A 491 1.69 -25.74 -40.77
CA THR A 491 2.14 -25.53 -42.16
C THR A 491 2.53 -24.08 -42.39
N SER A 492 3.52 -23.82 -43.24
CA SER A 492 3.84 -22.45 -43.68
C SER A 492 2.59 -21.74 -44.22
N GLY A 493 2.36 -20.52 -43.74
CA GLY A 493 1.19 -19.69 -43.99
C GLY A 493 0.06 -19.82 -42.94
N ASP A 494 0.10 -20.82 -42.06
CA ASP A 494 -0.89 -20.96 -40.97
C ASP A 494 -0.87 -19.74 -40.05
N LEU A 495 -2.06 -19.30 -39.66
CA LEU A 495 -2.25 -18.22 -38.69
C LEU A 495 -2.37 -18.83 -37.29
N ILE A 496 -1.50 -18.39 -36.39
CA ILE A 496 -1.43 -18.86 -35.00
C ILE A 496 -1.82 -17.71 -34.09
N GLU A 497 -2.70 -17.95 -33.14
CA GLU A 497 -2.99 -17.04 -32.04
C GLU A 497 -2.24 -17.49 -30.80
N VAL A 498 -1.49 -16.57 -30.22
CA VAL A 498 -0.84 -16.76 -28.93
C VAL A 498 -1.68 -16.04 -27.89
N GLU A 499 -2.12 -16.78 -26.87
CA GLU A 499 -2.85 -16.27 -25.72
C GLU A 499 -1.95 -16.38 -24.50
N MET A 500 -1.70 -15.26 -23.84
CA MET A 500 -1.06 -15.21 -22.55
C MET A 500 -2.13 -14.93 -21.50
N VAL A 501 -2.26 -15.86 -20.56
CA VAL A 501 -3.11 -15.75 -19.39
C VAL A 501 -2.23 -15.34 -18.22
N ILE A 502 -2.49 -14.16 -17.66
CA ILE A 502 -1.72 -13.57 -16.59
C ILE A 502 -2.53 -13.71 -15.31
N ASP A 503 -1.97 -14.34 -14.30
CA ASP A 503 -2.55 -14.40 -12.96
C ASP A 503 -1.80 -13.42 -12.06
N SER A 504 -2.53 -12.46 -11.49
CA SER A 504 -1.98 -11.41 -10.62
C SER A 504 -2.52 -11.55 -9.22
N LYS A 505 -1.64 -11.62 -8.23
CA LYS A 505 -2.05 -11.75 -6.82
C LYS A 505 -2.43 -10.44 -6.15
N ASN A 506 -1.99 -9.30 -6.68
CA ASN A 506 -2.33 -7.96 -6.22
C ASN A 506 -2.62 -7.03 -7.41
N ASP A 507 -2.98 -5.79 -7.11
CA ASP A 507 -3.03 -4.72 -8.10
C ASP A 507 -1.61 -4.18 -8.34
N TYR A 508 -1.15 -4.22 -9.60
CA TYR A 508 0.19 -3.77 -9.99
C TYR A 508 0.12 -2.68 -11.07
N GLU A 509 1.14 -1.83 -11.09
CA GLU A 509 1.30 -0.76 -12.09
C GLU A 509 2.62 -0.93 -12.85
N TYR A 510 2.65 -0.51 -14.12
CA TYR A 510 3.83 -0.50 -14.99
C TYR A 510 4.56 -1.86 -15.09
N LEU A 511 3.89 -2.84 -15.69
CA LEU A 511 4.50 -4.13 -16.01
C LEU A 511 4.87 -4.21 -17.49
N LEU A 512 5.98 -4.90 -17.76
CA LEU A 512 6.40 -5.27 -19.09
C LEU A 512 6.19 -6.77 -19.27
N LEU A 513 5.31 -7.15 -20.19
CA LEU A 513 5.14 -8.52 -20.65
C LEU A 513 5.82 -8.68 -22.01
N GLU A 514 6.82 -9.53 -22.12
CA GLU A 514 7.49 -9.83 -23.37
C GLU A 514 7.25 -11.28 -23.78
N ASP A 515 6.85 -11.49 -25.04
CA ASP A 515 6.74 -12.82 -25.63
C ASP A 515 7.74 -12.96 -26.78
N HIS A 516 8.76 -13.79 -26.58
CA HIS A 516 9.74 -14.11 -27.60
C HIS A 516 9.12 -15.00 -28.68
N LYS A 517 9.17 -14.53 -29.93
CA LYS A 517 8.60 -15.28 -31.05
C LYS A 517 9.45 -16.53 -31.32
N PRO A 518 8.83 -17.71 -31.51
CA PRO A 518 9.55 -18.85 -32.07
C PRO A 518 10.11 -18.50 -33.44
N SER A 519 11.33 -18.96 -33.75
CA SER A 519 12.14 -18.40 -34.84
C SER A 519 11.40 -18.07 -36.15
N GLY A 520 11.03 -18.95 -37.05
CA GLY A 520 10.34 -18.64 -38.32
C GLY A 520 8.87 -18.19 -38.24
N PHE A 521 8.50 -17.36 -37.26
CA PHE A 521 7.16 -16.77 -37.13
C PHE A 521 7.22 -15.25 -37.10
N GLU A 522 6.33 -14.60 -37.85
CA GLU A 522 6.20 -13.15 -37.91
C GLU A 522 4.85 -12.69 -37.33
N PRO A 523 4.77 -11.51 -36.70
CA PRO A 523 3.48 -10.96 -36.26
C PRO A 523 2.59 -10.68 -37.48
N ASP A 524 1.31 -11.08 -37.39
CA ASP A 524 0.33 -10.82 -38.46
C ASP A 524 -0.02 -9.32 -38.57
N ASP A 525 0.00 -8.64 -37.42
CA ASP A 525 -0.18 -7.20 -37.36
C ASP A 525 1.10 -6.46 -37.80
N GLN A 526 0.94 -5.36 -38.51
CA GLN A 526 2.07 -4.60 -39.07
C GLN A 526 2.49 -3.38 -38.25
N ARG A 527 1.73 -3.02 -37.21
CA ARG A 527 1.95 -1.76 -36.47
C ARG A 527 1.84 -1.97 -34.97
N SER A 528 2.83 -1.43 -34.27
CA SER A 528 2.76 -1.16 -32.84
C SER A 528 1.65 -0.15 -32.53
N GLY A 529 1.05 -0.25 -31.35
CA GLY A 529 -0.03 0.64 -30.93
C GLY A 529 -0.79 0.12 -29.72
N TYR A 530 -1.77 0.91 -29.27
CA TYR A 530 -2.64 0.52 -28.16
C TYR A 530 -3.61 -0.59 -28.55
N VAL A 531 -3.68 -1.62 -27.71
CA VAL A 531 -4.70 -2.66 -27.73
C VAL A 531 -5.73 -2.32 -26.65
N TRP A 532 -6.99 -2.19 -27.05
CA TRP A 532 -8.10 -1.80 -26.17
C TRP A 532 -9.07 -2.95 -25.88
N GLU A 533 -9.04 -4.00 -26.69
CA GLU A 533 -9.86 -5.20 -26.47
C GLU A 533 -9.15 -6.14 -25.49
N GLY A 534 -9.82 -6.53 -24.42
CA GLY A 534 -9.23 -7.36 -23.36
C GLY A 534 -8.36 -6.54 -22.40
N LEU A 535 -7.20 -7.09 -22.01
CA LEU A 535 -6.24 -6.39 -21.16
C LEU A 535 -5.59 -5.23 -21.94
N ARG A 536 -5.82 -3.99 -21.49
CA ARG A 536 -5.31 -2.79 -22.15
C ARG A 536 -3.78 -2.73 -22.06
N ALA A 537 -3.13 -2.58 -23.20
CA ALA A 537 -1.67 -2.47 -23.27
C ALA A 537 -1.23 -1.58 -24.45
N TYR A 538 -0.05 -0.98 -24.35
CA TYR A 538 0.67 -0.58 -25.55
C TYR A 538 1.46 -1.79 -26.06
N ARG A 539 1.17 -2.24 -27.27
CA ARG A 539 1.85 -3.37 -27.89
C ARG A 539 2.92 -2.86 -28.85
N GLU A 540 4.14 -3.33 -28.67
CA GLU A 540 5.27 -3.09 -29.53
C GLU A 540 5.69 -4.38 -30.25
N LEU A 541 5.72 -4.33 -31.57
CA LEU A 541 6.16 -5.43 -32.40
C LEU A 541 7.64 -5.23 -32.74
N ARG A 542 8.49 -6.21 -32.41
CA ARG A 542 9.91 -6.24 -32.75
C ARG A 542 10.21 -7.46 -33.61
N ASP A 543 11.45 -7.57 -34.09
CA ASP A 543 11.88 -8.68 -34.97
C ASP A 543 11.94 -10.02 -34.21
N ASP A 544 12.28 -10.04 -32.93
CA ASP A 544 12.47 -11.26 -32.13
C ASP A 544 11.37 -11.48 -31.07
N ARG A 545 10.58 -10.45 -30.75
CA ARG A 545 9.54 -10.53 -29.70
C ARG A 545 8.36 -9.59 -29.92
N VAL A 546 7.33 -9.76 -29.09
CA VAL A 546 6.24 -8.80 -28.92
C VAL A 546 6.23 -8.35 -27.47
N SER A 547 6.31 -7.04 -27.26
CA SER A 547 6.33 -6.43 -25.92
C SER A 547 4.98 -5.75 -25.64
N PHE A 548 4.43 -5.95 -24.45
CA PHE A 548 3.20 -5.34 -23.98
C PHE A 548 3.49 -4.52 -22.73
N PHE A 549 3.31 -3.21 -22.82
CA PHE A 549 3.45 -2.29 -21.71
C PHE A 549 2.09 -2.11 -21.04
N LEU A 550 1.94 -2.69 -19.85
CA LEU A 550 0.76 -2.63 -19.02
C LEU A 550 0.88 -1.45 -18.07
N GLN A 551 -0.03 -0.48 -18.19
CA GLN A 551 -0.08 0.62 -17.24
C GLN A 551 -0.59 0.13 -15.88
N ASP A 552 -1.63 -0.71 -15.90
CA ASP A 552 -2.31 -1.23 -14.72
C ASP A 552 -2.65 -2.71 -14.96
N LEU A 553 -2.50 -3.55 -13.93
CA LEU A 553 -2.90 -4.95 -13.90
C LEU A 553 -3.62 -5.21 -12.56
N ALA A 554 -4.95 -5.31 -12.61
CA ALA A 554 -5.73 -5.61 -11.41
C ALA A 554 -5.44 -7.03 -10.90
N ARG A 555 -5.74 -7.28 -9.63
CA ARG A 555 -5.73 -8.63 -9.06
C ARG A 555 -6.69 -9.56 -9.81
N GLY A 556 -6.28 -10.82 -9.96
CA GLY A 556 -7.04 -11.88 -10.61
C GLY A 556 -6.46 -12.26 -11.96
N GLN A 557 -7.27 -12.96 -12.75
CA GLN A 557 -6.85 -13.52 -14.02
C GLN A 557 -7.21 -12.60 -15.19
N HIS A 558 -6.22 -12.32 -16.02
CA HIS A 558 -6.32 -11.51 -17.23
C HIS A 558 -5.85 -12.29 -18.44
N SER A 559 -6.24 -11.86 -19.64
CA SER A 559 -5.73 -12.44 -20.86
C SER A 559 -5.41 -11.37 -21.89
N ILE A 560 -4.32 -11.60 -22.61
CA ILE A 560 -3.93 -10.81 -23.77
C ILE A 560 -3.51 -11.76 -24.88
N ASN A 561 -3.82 -11.41 -26.12
CA ASN A 561 -3.50 -12.25 -27.26
C ASN A 561 -2.95 -11.42 -28.41
N TYR A 562 -2.24 -12.12 -29.31
CA TYR A 562 -1.80 -11.59 -30.58
C TYR A 562 -1.66 -12.74 -31.59
N ARG A 563 -1.47 -12.39 -32.86
CA ARG A 563 -1.39 -13.36 -33.94
C ARG A 563 -0.01 -13.37 -34.59
N LEU A 564 0.43 -14.57 -34.93
CA LEU A 564 1.63 -14.91 -35.64
C LEU A 564 1.29 -15.65 -36.94
N ARG A 565 2.14 -15.53 -37.94
CA ARG A 565 2.11 -16.33 -39.16
C ARG A 565 3.33 -17.25 -39.19
N ALA A 566 3.11 -18.54 -39.46
CA ALA A 566 4.20 -19.49 -39.66
C ALA A 566 4.83 -19.23 -41.04
N GLU A 567 6.13 -18.98 -41.10
CA GLU A 567 6.82 -18.63 -42.34
C GLU A 567 7.87 -19.69 -42.71
N THR A 568 8.91 -19.82 -41.89
CA THR A 568 10.09 -20.63 -42.22
C THR A 568 9.99 -22.06 -41.66
N PRO A 569 10.10 -23.10 -42.51
CA PRO A 569 10.11 -24.49 -42.06
C PRO A 569 11.24 -24.81 -41.07
N GLY A 570 10.95 -25.65 -40.08
CA GLY A 570 11.94 -26.06 -39.08
C GLY A 570 11.32 -26.44 -37.73
N LYS A 571 12.15 -26.96 -36.82
CA LYS A 571 11.79 -27.15 -35.41
C LYS A 571 12.33 -25.97 -34.61
N MET A 572 11.47 -25.34 -33.82
CA MET A 572 11.74 -24.04 -33.20
C MET A 572 11.24 -24.02 -31.76
N SER A 573 12.02 -23.37 -30.90
CA SER A 573 11.62 -23.07 -29.54
C SER A 573 11.01 -21.68 -29.48
N ALA A 574 9.83 -21.59 -28.88
CA ALA A 574 9.29 -20.34 -28.36
C ALA A 574 9.80 -20.24 -26.91
N LEU A 575 10.79 -19.38 -26.68
CA LEU A 575 11.27 -19.10 -25.32
C LEU A 575 10.10 -18.64 -24.44
N PRO A 576 10.13 -18.87 -23.12
CA PRO A 576 9.10 -18.37 -22.21
C PRO A 576 8.68 -16.93 -22.47
N ALA A 577 7.39 -16.65 -22.36
CA ALA A 577 6.93 -15.28 -22.17
C ALA A 577 7.33 -14.84 -20.76
N THR A 578 7.83 -13.63 -20.60
CA THR A 578 8.27 -13.06 -19.32
C THR A 578 7.40 -11.88 -18.94
N ILE A 579 7.07 -11.74 -17.67
CA ILE A 579 6.45 -10.54 -17.11
C ILE A 579 7.32 -10.00 -15.99
N GLU A 580 7.57 -8.70 -16.00
CA GLU A 580 8.34 -8.03 -14.95
C GLU A 580 7.77 -6.67 -14.57
N GLY A 581 7.94 -6.26 -13.32
CA GLY A 581 7.67 -4.89 -12.88
C GLY A 581 8.79 -3.95 -13.32
N MET A 582 8.47 -2.88 -14.07
CA MET A 582 9.48 -1.95 -14.59
C MET A 582 10.29 -1.23 -13.49
N TYR A 583 9.67 -1.02 -12.33
CA TYR A 583 10.25 -0.34 -11.17
C TYR A 583 10.36 -1.23 -9.94
N SER A 584 9.93 -2.50 -10.04
CA SER A 584 9.98 -3.49 -8.96
C SER A 584 10.56 -4.78 -9.54
N PRO A 585 11.89 -4.88 -9.70
CA PRO A 585 12.55 -6.01 -10.37
C PRO A 585 12.38 -7.35 -9.66
N GLU A 586 11.88 -7.37 -8.43
CA GLU A 586 11.46 -8.56 -7.70
C GLU A 586 10.13 -9.15 -8.20
N LEU A 587 9.31 -8.35 -8.89
CA LEU A 587 8.05 -8.76 -9.49
C LEU A 587 8.34 -9.42 -10.84
N VAL A 588 8.59 -10.73 -10.85
CA VAL A 588 8.93 -11.48 -12.07
C VAL A 588 8.12 -12.77 -12.19
N GLY A 589 7.84 -13.14 -13.44
CA GLY A 589 7.27 -14.44 -13.80
C GLY A 589 7.57 -14.81 -15.25
N ASN A 590 7.55 -16.10 -15.55
CA ASN A 590 7.70 -16.62 -16.89
C ASN A 590 6.76 -17.81 -17.16
N SER A 591 6.41 -18.01 -18.43
CA SER A 591 5.66 -19.19 -18.89
C SER A 591 6.57 -20.41 -19.11
N ASP A 592 5.96 -21.55 -19.45
CA ASP A 592 6.70 -22.66 -20.02
C ASP A 592 7.25 -22.29 -21.42
N GLU A 593 8.40 -22.86 -21.76
CA GLU A 593 8.86 -22.98 -23.13
C GLU A 593 7.87 -23.85 -23.92
N PHE A 594 7.72 -23.55 -25.21
CA PHE A 594 6.87 -24.32 -26.12
C PHE A 594 7.59 -24.56 -27.44
N LYS A 595 7.53 -25.77 -27.99
CA LYS A 595 8.20 -26.10 -29.26
C LYS A 595 7.19 -26.32 -30.37
N LEU A 596 7.49 -25.78 -31.54
CA LEU A 596 6.69 -25.92 -32.75
C LEU A 596 7.52 -26.50 -33.89
N ARG A 597 6.85 -27.22 -34.79
CA ARG A 597 7.42 -27.60 -36.09
C ARG A 597 6.65 -26.92 -37.21
N VAL A 598 7.33 -26.19 -38.07
CA VAL A 598 6.76 -25.66 -39.31
C VAL A 598 7.15 -26.58 -40.46
N ASN A 599 6.15 -27.11 -41.18
CA ASN A 599 6.34 -27.87 -42.40
C ASN A 599 6.18 -26.97 -43.63
N ASP A 600 6.79 -27.35 -44.74
CA ASP A 600 6.54 -26.71 -46.03
C ASP A 600 5.06 -26.84 -46.44
N ARG A 601 4.59 -25.82 -47.15
CA ARG A 601 3.29 -25.86 -47.81
C ARG A 601 3.45 -26.62 -49.12
N GLU A 602 2.76 -27.76 -49.24
CA GLU A 602 2.69 -28.54 -50.49
C GLU A 602 2.09 -27.74 -51.66
#